data_AF-A0A4R9WI48-F1
#
_entry.id   AF-A0A4R9WI48-F1
#
_cell.length_a   1.000
_cell.length_b   1.000
_cell.length_c   1.000
_cell.angle_alpha   90.00
_cell.angle_beta   90.00
_cell.angle_gamma   90.00
#
_symmetry.space_group_name_H-M   'P 1'
#
loop_
_entity.id
_entity.type
_entity.pdbx_description
1 polymer ?
#
loop_
_entity_poly.entity_id
_entity_poly.type
_entity_poly.pdbx_seq_one_letter_code
_entity_poly.pdbx_strand_id
1 'polypeptide(L)' 'MSSDHIIIVARNARTGEIRLPLEDTTLYGLGGEDELLRSYRGQFSEEWALSLYKPFGLTYAGSKP' A
#
# COMPACT_ATOMS: atom_id res chain seq x y z
N MET A 1 4.66 -19.65 10.28
CA MET A 1 5.03 -18.46 9.46
C MET A 1 3.89 -17.47 9.58
N SER A 2 4.17 -16.20 9.93
CA SER A 2 3.17 -15.13 9.93
C SER A 2 3.13 -14.52 8.53
N SER A 3 1.94 -14.41 7.94
CA SER A 3 1.70 -13.64 6.72
C SER A 3 1.12 -12.29 7.14
N ASP A 4 1.83 -11.21 6.81
CA ASP A 4 1.32 -9.85 7.00
C ASP A 4 0.72 -9.40 5.66
N HIS A 5 -0.58 -9.11 5.65
CA HIS A 5 -1.18 -8.38 4.53
C HIS A 5 -0.67 -6.94 4.58
N ILE A 6 -0.25 -6.38 3.44
CA ILE A 6 0.25 -5.01 3.38
C ILE A 6 -0.38 -4.34 2.17
N ILE A 7 -0.85 -3.11 2.36
CA ILE A 7 -1.39 -2.28 1.29
C ILE A 7 -0.34 -1.23 0.95
N ILE A 8 0.02 -1.11 -0.33
CA ILE A 8 0.77 0.05 -0.81
C ILE A 8 -0.23 1.15 -1.16
N VAL A 9 0.02 2.34 -0.63
CA VAL A 9 -0.71 3.55 -0.99
C VAL A 9 0.25 4.50 -1.71
N ALA A 10 -0.13 4.95 -2.90
CA ALA A 10 0.58 5.97 -3.66
C ALA A 10 -0.19 7.29 -3.57
N ARG A 11 0.46 8.36 -3.11
CA ARG A 11 -0.14 9.69 -2.98
C ARG A 11 0.64 10.72 -3.79
N ASN A 12 -0.04 11.43 -4.69
CA ASN A 12 0.54 12.57 -5.38
C ASN A 12 0.52 13.80 -4.45
N ALA A 13 1.69 14.32 -4.12
CA ALA A 13 1.84 15.46 -3.20
C ALA A 13 1.31 16.78 -3.80
N ARG A 14 1.28 16.90 -5.13
CA ARG A 14 0.85 18.11 -5.84
C ARG A 14 -0.66 18.18 -6.01
N THR A 15 -1.30 17.08 -6.37
CA THR A 15 -2.75 17.05 -6.67
C THR A 15 -3.58 16.51 -5.52
N GLY A 16 -2.96 15.82 -4.57
CA GLY A 16 -3.67 15.08 -3.53
C GLY A 16 -4.28 13.75 -4.00
N GLU A 17 -4.05 13.37 -5.26
CA GLU A 17 -4.56 12.10 -5.82
C GLU A 17 -3.99 10.90 -5.05
N ILE A 18 -4.85 9.91 -4.78
CA ILE A 18 -4.47 8.65 -4.14
C ILE A 18 -4.73 7.50 -5.11
N ARG A 19 -3.74 6.63 -5.26
CA ARG A 19 -3.86 5.36 -5.98
C ARG A 19 -3.52 4.22 -5.04
N LEU A 20 -4.25 3.12 -5.17
CA LEU A 20 -3.99 1.86 -4.49
C LEU A 20 -3.41 0.89 -5.52
N PRO A 21 -2.09 0.93 -5.78
CA PRO A 21 -1.49 0.11 -6.83
C PRO A 21 -1.55 -1.40 -6.57
N LEU A 22 -1.92 -1.82 -5.36
CA LEU A 22 -2.08 -3.22 -4.99
C LEU A 22 -3.44 -3.42 -4.32
N GLU A 23 -4.37 -4.03 -5.04
CA GLU A 23 -5.67 -4.42 -4.49
C GLU A 23 -5.53 -5.65 -3.57
N ASP A 24 -4.51 -6.50 -3.75
CA ASP A 24 -4.18 -7.61 -2.85
C ASP A 24 -2.73 -8.06 -3.10
N THR A 25 -1.80 -7.82 -2.16
CA THR A 25 -0.45 -8.41 -2.22
C THR A 25 -0.06 -8.94 -0.88
N THR A 26 0.20 -10.25 -0.84
CA THR A 26 0.65 -10.93 0.38
C THR A 26 2.17 -10.95 0.37
N LEU A 27 2.78 -10.25 1.31
CA LEU A 27 4.22 -10.36 1.56
C LEU A 27 4.49 -11.52 2.53
N TYR A 28 5.33 -12.45 2.11
CA TYR A 28 5.78 -13.54 2.98
C TYR A 28 7.13 -13.15 3.61
N GLY A 29 7.11 -12.85 4.91
CA GLY A 29 8.29 -12.53 5.71
C GLY A 29 8.53 -11.04 5.96
N LEU A 30 9.07 -10.74 7.15
CA LEU A 30 9.55 -9.42 7.55
C LEU A 30 10.92 -9.18 6.88
N GLY A 31 11.07 -8.12 6.08
CA GLY A 31 12.33 -7.75 5.43
C GLY A 31 12.23 -7.38 3.95
N GLY A 32 11.09 -7.63 3.29
CA GLY A 32 10.86 -7.30 1.87
C GLY A 32 10.22 -5.92 1.64
N GLU A 33 9.89 -5.17 2.69
CA GLU A 33 9.13 -3.93 2.61
C GLU A 33 9.84 -2.83 1.80
N ASP A 34 11.12 -2.60 2.04
CA ASP A 34 11.90 -1.57 1.30
C ASP A 34 12.12 -1.99 -0.16
N GLU A 35 12.41 -3.27 -0.40
CA GLU A 35 12.55 -3.81 -1.75
C GLU A 35 11.24 -3.70 -2.54
N LEU A 36 10.10 -3.98 -1.89
CA LEU A 36 8.79 -3.83 -2.49
C LEU A 36 8.53 -2.36 -2.86
N LEU A 37 8.73 -1.42 -1.93
CA LEU A 37 8.56 0.01 -2.22
C LEU A 37 9.48 0.47 -3.37
N ARG A 38 10.73 0.02 -3.40
CA ARG A 38 11.67 0.31 -4.49
C ARG A 38 11.21 -0.26 -5.84
N SER A 39 10.66 -1.48 -5.85
CA SER A 39 10.15 -2.11 -7.08
C SER A 39 8.98 -1.32 -7.68
N TYR A 40 8.12 -0.72 -6.85
CA TYR A 40 7.02 0.14 -7.31
C TYR A 40 7.46 1.58 -7.58
N ARG A 41 8.52 2.08 -6.92
CA ARG A 41 8.99 3.46 -7.06
C ARG A 41 9.25 3.85 -8.51
N GLY A 42 9.75 2.92 -9.33
CA GLY A 42 10.02 3.15 -10.76
C GLY A 42 8.79 3.40 -11.63
N GLN A 43 7.58 3.07 -11.14
CA GLN A 43 6.32 3.26 -11.88
C GLN A 43 5.70 4.65 -11.66
N PHE A 44 6.28 5.47 -10.77
CA PHE A 44 5.74 6.77 -10.40
C PHE A 44 6.78 7.88 -10.56
N SER A 45 6.35 9.09 -10.91
CA SER A 45 7.23 10.27 -10.93
C SER A 45 7.56 10.76 -9.52
N GLU A 46 8.47 11.72 -9.38
CA GLU A 46 8.91 12.28 -8.09
C GLU A 46 7.80 12.97 -7.29
N GLU A 47 6.70 13.33 -7.93
CA GLU A 47 5.53 13.94 -7.27
C GLU A 47 4.74 12.94 -6.41
N TRP A 48 5.04 11.64 -6.53
CA TRP A 48 4.33 10.57 -5.83
C TRP A 48 5.14 10.01 -4.67
N ALA A 49 4.50 9.97 -3.50
CA ALA A 49 4.99 9.27 -2.33
C ALA A 49 4.35 7.88 -2.24
N LEU A 50 5.16 6.86 -1.96
CA LEU A 50 4.70 5.49 -1.70
C LEU A 50 4.79 5.19 -0.20
N SER A 51 3.80 4.52 0.36
CA SER A 51 3.77 4.16 1.78
C SER A 51 3.13 2.78 1.96
N LEU A 52 3.63 2.04 2.94
CA LEU A 52 3.09 0.73 3.33
C LEU A 52 2.18 0.88 4.54
N TYR A 53 0.99 0.29 4.44
CA TYR A 53 0.03 0.21 5.52
C TYR A 53 -0.21 -1.25 5.88
N LYS A 54 0.05 -1.60 7.14
CA LYS A 54 -0.41 -2.87 7.70
C LYS A 54 -1.88 -2.69 8.10
N PRO A 55 -2.80 -3.55 7.66
CA PRO A 55 -4.17 -3.49 8.08
C PRO A 55 -4.22 -3.72 9.59
N PHE A 56 -4.77 -2.75 10.32
CA PHE A 56 -5.38 -3.06 11.61
C PHE A 56 -6.60 -3.92 11.30
N GLY A 57 -6.69 -5.11 11.89
CA GLY A 57 -7.68 -6.16 11.57
C GLY A 57 -9.13 -5.82 11.95
N LEU A 58 -9.62 -4.63 11.57
CA LEU A 58 -10.97 -4.16 11.81
C LEU A 58 -11.59 -3.79 10.46
N THR A 59 -12.56 -4.60 10.03
CA THR A 59 -13.36 -4.35 8.82
C THR A 59 -14.72 -3.85 9.25
N TYR A 60 -15.14 -2.70 8.73
CA TYR A 60 -16.50 -2.19 8.87
C TYR A 60 -17.21 -2.33 7.53
N ALA A 61 -18.31 -3.08 7.49
CA ALA A 61 -19.20 -3.10 6.33
C ALA A 61 -20.13 -1.89 6.39
N GLY A 62 -20.24 -1.15 5.29
CA GLY A 62 -21.26 -0.12 5.16
C GLY A 62 -22.64 -0.75 5.22
N SER A 63 -23.48 -0.33 6.16
CA SER A 63 -24.91 -0.61 6.13
C SER A 63 -25.57 0.29 5.08
N LYS A 64 -26.39 -0.29 4.17
CA LYS A 64 -27.31 0.51 3.36
C LYS A 64 -28.17 1.39 4.30
N PRO A 65 -28.51 2.64 3.91
CA PRO A 65 -29.43 3.46 4.68
C PRO A 65 -30.82 2.82 4.77
#